data_AF-A0A1S2VEW5-F1
#
_entry.id   AF-A0A1S2VEW5-F1
#
_cell.length_a   1.000
_cell.length_b   1.000
_cell.length_c   1.000
_cell.angle_alpha   90.00
_cell.angle_beta   90.00
_cell.angle_gamma   90.00
#
_symmetry.space_group_name_H-M   'P 1'
#
loop_
_entity.id
_entity.type
_entity.pdbx_description
1 polymer ?
#
loop_
_entity_poly.entity_id
_entity_poly.type
_entity_poly.pdbx_seq_one_letter_code
_entity_poly.pdbx_strand_id
1 'polypeptide(L)'
;MCFFYNSGSVSAGITGSYLRNLLFSASTHPLSVSAPPANEAFRDRTLSTCRFPTYLAVTPELTTATLIWSNAGTGIRYDIRWRRYDSADEWSTVTGITSVSYTLTNLTPSTLYEWQLQSVCTDSQVSGFIGIATFRTLTPACSSMYTIKDGLWSDPAIWSCLRVPAKGEKVTVNHTVTIPPLIAGTAGNIVLAGGKILFSQAATLRLNP
;
A
#
# COMPACT_ATOMS: atom_id res chain seq x y z
N MET A 1 27.75 30.03 -46.46
CA MET A 1 27.52 31.42 -46.02
C MET A 1 27.66 31.41 -44.50
N CYS A 2 28.71 32.07 -43.99
CA CYS A 2 28.86 32.72 -42.66
C CYS A 2 28.47 31.98 -41.36
N PHE A 3 29.12 32.07 -40.19
CA PHE A 3 30.40 32.57 -39.65
C PHE A 3 30.43 31.99 -38.18
N PHE A 4 31.57 31.45 -37.70
CA PHE A 4 32.21 31.57 -36.35
C PHE A 4 31.41 31.18 -35.07
N TYR A 5 31.98 30.66 -33.97
CA TYR A 5 33.09 31.18 -33.17
C TYR A 5 33.68 30.08 -32.25
N ASN A 6 35.00 30.09 -32.11
CA ASN A 6 35.77 29.36 -31.09
C ASN A 6 36.00 30.30 -29.90
N SER A 7 35.89 29.83 -28.66
CA SER A 7 36.66 30.41 -27.55
C SER A 7 36.62 29.52 -26.31
N GLY A 8 37.80 29.27 -25.73
CA GLY A 8 37.90 29.13 -24.27
C GLY A 8 38.87 28.08 -23.76
N SER A 9 40.16 28.38 -23.80
CA SER A 9 41.21 27.72 -23.01
C SER A 9 41.34 28.34 -21.61
N VAL A 10 41.53 27.54 -20.55
CA VAL A 10 42.18 27.93 -19.27
C VAL A 10 42.94 26.70 -18.74
N SER A 11 44.26 26.59 -18.97
CA SER A 11 45.37 26.97 -18.06
C SER A 11 45.46 26.18 -16.73
N ALA A 12 46.49 25.34 -16.62
CA ALA A 12 47.25 25.16 -15.37
C ALA A 12 48.68 24.73 -15.73
N GLY A 13 49.65 25.61 -15.42
CA GLY A 13 51.07 25.36 -15.58
C GLY A 13 51.67 24.71 -14.32
N ILE A 14 52.64 23.80 -14.52
CA ILE A 14 53.64 23.46 -13.51
C ILE A 14 54.99 23.34 -14.21
N THR A 15 55.92 24.17 -13.78
CA THR A 15 57.36 24.19 -14.12
C THR A 15 58.11 23.09 -13.36
N GLY A 16 59.07 22.41 -14.00
CA GLY A 16 60.06 21.59 -13.27
C GLY A 16 60.65 20.45 -14.09
N SER A 17 61.88 20.68 -14.57
CA SER A 17 62.72 19.78 -15.36
C SER A 17 63.31 18.61 -14.58
N TYR A 18 63.14 17.37 -15.07
CA TYR A 18 64.12 16.28 -14.91
C TYR A 18 64.17 15.44 -16.18
N LEU A 19 65.37 15.32 -16.75
CA LEU A 19 65.72 14.53 -17.93
C LEU A 19 65.74 13.02 -17.59
N ARG A 20 65.16 12.19 -18.47
CA ARG A 20 65.83 11.00 -19.04
C ARG A 20 64.93 10.27 -20.07
N ASN A 21 65.49 10.18 -21.28
CA ASN A 21 65.32 9.20 -22.35
C ASN A 21 64.06 8.31 -22.35
N LEU A 22 63.35 8.29 -23.48
CA LEU A 22 63.10 7.08 -24.28
C LEU A 22 62.61 7.47 -25.69
N LEU A 23 63.50 7.24 -26.66
CA LEU A 23 63.30 6.96 -28.10
C LEU A 23 62.12 7.62 -28.84
N PHE A 24 62.44 8.60 -29.68
CA PHE A 24 61.63 8.94 -30.85
C PHE A 24 61.77 7.81 -31.89
N SER A 25 60.66 7.15 -32.22
CA SER A 25 60.49 6.56 -33.55
C SER A 25 59.18 7.10 -34.12
N ALA A 26 59.30 7.89 -35.17
CA ALA A 26 58.17 8.28 -36.00
C ALA A 26 57.75 7.06 -36.80
N SER A 27 56.56 6.52 -36.54
CA SER A 27 55.91 5.54 -37.42
C SER A 27 54.67 6.19 -37.99
N THR A 28 54.73 6.46 -39.29
CA THR A 28 53.62 6.88 -40.13
C THR A 28 52.67 5.69 -40.32
N HIS A 29 51.57 5.64 -39.58
CA HIS A 29 50.44 4.77 -39.89
C HIS A 29 49.18 5.64 -40.03
N PRO A 30 48.52 5.66 -41.20
CA PRO A 30 47.22 6.31 -41.30
C PRO A 30 46.23 5.56 -40.41
N LEU A 31 45.59 6.26 -39.48
CA LEU A 31 44.48 5.72 -38.69
C LEU A 31 43.27 5.55 -39.62
N SER A 32 43.19 4.43 -40.32
CA SER A 32 41.92 3.95 -40.84
C SER A 32 41.13 3.39 -39.67
N VAL A 33 40.19 4.18 -39.13
CA VAL A 33 39.15 3.67 -38.25
C VAL A 33 38.23 2.81 -39.11
N SER A 34 38.51 1.51 -39.17
CA SER A 34 37.57 0.55 -39.74
C SER A 34 36.35 0.50 -38.82
N ALA A 35 35.19 0.85 -39.36
CA ALA A 35 33.91 0.59 -38.70
C ALA A 35 33.84 -0.91 -38.31
N PRO A 36 33.34 -1.27 -37.11
CA PRO A 36 33.14 -2.66 -36.77
C PRO A 36 32.19 -3.33 -37.78
N PRO A 37 32.38 -4.62 -38.10
CA PRO A 37 31.52 -5.32 -39.03
C PRO A 37 30.07 -5.28 -38.53
N ALA A 38 29.16 -4.90 -39.43
CA ALA A 38 27.72 -4.84 -39.18
C ALA A 38 27.13 -6.25 -39.07
N ASN A 39 27.45 -6.99 -38.01
CA ASN A 39 26.79 -8.27 -37.70
C ASN A 39 26.90 -8.71 -36.23
N GLU A 40 27.04 -7.78 -35.28
CA GLU A 40 26.58 -8.06 -33.92
C GLU A 40 25.20 -7.45 -33.76
N ALA A 41 24.20 -8.22 -34.20
CA ALA A 41 22.83 -7.98 -33.80
C ALA A 41 22.82 -7.91 -32.27
N PHE A 42 22.63 -6.71 -31.73
CA PHE A 42 22.21 -6.56 -30.36
C PHE A 42 20.92 -7.36 -30.27
N ARG A 43 21.00 -8.60 -29.79
CA ARG A 43 19.83 -9.34 -29.35
C ARG A 43 19.34 -8.57 -28.15
N ASP A 44 18.57 -7.53 -28.43
CA ASP A 44 17.50 -7.13 -27.56
C ASP A 44 16.64 -8.38 -27.43
N ARG A 45 16.90 -9.17 -26.38
CA ARG A 45 15.95 -10.12 -25.88
C ARG A 45 14.73 -9.26 -25.60
N THR A 46 13.80 -9.21 -26.55
CA THR A 46 12.41 -8.91 -26.26
C THR A 46 11.96 -10.02 -25.31
N LEU A 47 12.29 -9.87 -24.04
CA LEU A 47 11.64 -10.58 -22.96
C LEU A 47 10.19 -10.17 -23.17
N SER A 48 9.39 -11.07 -23.74
CA SER A 48 7.95 -10.86 -23.84
C SER A 48 7.48 -10.76 -22.40
N THR A 49 7.46 -9.55 -21.83
CA THR A 49 7.07 -9.37 -20.44
C THR A 49 5.63 -9.85 -20.35
N CYS A 50 5.36 -10.74 -19.41
CA CYS A 50 4.01 -11.23 -19.21
C CYS A 50 3.07 -10.04 -19.03
N ARG A 51 1.94 -10.03 -19.74
CA ARG A 51 1.04 -8.88 -19.76
C ARG A 51 0.51 -8.62 -18.35
N PHE A 52 0.46 -7.34 -17.98
CA PHE A 52 -0.07 -6.91 -16.70
C PHE A 52 -1.60 -6.71 -16.76
N PRO A 53 -2.34 -7.06 -15.69
CA PRO A 53 -3.69 -6.59 -15.47
C PRO A 53 -3.71 -5.07 -15.35
N THR A 54 -4.69 -4.40 -15.97
CA THR A 54 -4.80 -2.93 -15.98
C THR A 54 -5.88 -2.40 -15.04
N TYR A 55 -6.85 -3.23 -14.67
CA TYR A 55 -7.90 -2.88 -13.71
C TYR A 55 -7.67 -3.65 -12.42
N LEU A 56 -7.61 -2.95 -11.29
CA LEU A 56 -7.52 -3.52 -9.94
C LEU A 56 -8.62 -2.89 -9.09
N ALA A 57 -9.40 -3.73 -8.42
CA ALA A 57 -10.45 -3.29 -7.50
C ALA A 57 -10.46 -4.17 -6.25
N VAL A 58 -10.98 -3.62 -5.15
CA VAL A 58 -11.11 -4.33 -3.88
C VAL A 58 -12.47 -4.06 -3.27
N THR A 59 -13.15 -5.11 -2.82
CA THR A 59 -14.36 -5.04 -2.01
C THR A 59 -14.02 -5.52 -0.60
N PRO A 60 -13.71 -4.60 0.35
CA PRO A 60 -13.36 -5.00 1.71
C PRO A 60 -14.61 -5.34 2.53
N GLU A 61 -14.49 -6.37 3.37
CA GLU A 61 -15.44 -6.70 4.44
C GLU A 61 -14.75 -6.60 5.80
N LEU A 62 -15.36 -7.17 6.83
CA LEU A 62 -14.89 -7.07 8.21
C LEU A 62 -13.54 -7.78 8.43
N THR A 63 -13.45 -9.02 7.98
CA THR A 63 -12.27 -9.89 8.15
C THR A 63 -11.82 -10.52 6.83
N THR A 64 -12.40 -10.08 5.72
CA THR A 64 -12.10 -10.55 4.37
C THR A 64 -11.99 -9.36 3.42
N ALA A 65 -11.42 -9.59 2.24
CA ALA A 65 -11.47 -8.63 1.15
C ALA A 65 -11.42 -9.38 -0.18
N THR A 66 -12.36 -9.10 -1.07
CA THR A 66 -12.34 -9.64 -2.43
C THR A 66 -11.55 -8.73 -3.34
N LEU A 67 -10.41 -9.24 -3.81
CA LEU A 67 -9.56 -8.61 -4.82
C LEU A 67 -10.09 -9.01 -6.20
N ILE A 68 -10.17 -8.05 -7.12
CA ILE A 68 -10.66 -8.24 -8.48
C ILE A 68 -9.67 -7.57 -9.44
N TRP A 69 -9.36 -8.24 -10.53
CA TRP A 69 -8.49 -7.69 -11.58
C TRP A 69 -8.98 -8.01 -13.00
N SER A 70 -8.42 -7.34 -14.00
CA SER A 70 -8.69 -7.69 -15.41
C SER A 70 -7.92 -8.93 -15.85
N ASN A 71 -8.53 -9.78 -16.69
CA ASN A 71 -7.83 -10.88 -17.33
C ASN A 71 -6.66 -10.39 -18.20
N ALA A 72 -5.46 -10.93 -17.99
CA ALA A 72 -4.24 -10.59 -18.74
C ALA A 72 -4.04 -11.46 -20.00
N GLY A 73 -4.85 -12.49 -20.21
CA GLY A 73 -4.79 -13.37 -21.37
C GLY A 73 -5.30 -14.79 -21.08
N THR A 74 -5.37 -15.60 -22.13
CA THR A 74 -5.73 -17.01 -22.04
C THR A 74 -4.62 -17.83 -21.39
N GLY A 75 -4.98 -18.69 -20.42
CA GLY A 75 -4.03 -19.58 -19.74
C GLY A 75 -3.12 -18.89 -18.72
N ILE A 76 -3.31 -17.60 -18.47
CA ILE A 76 -2.53 -16.82 -17.50
C ILE A 76 -2.95 -17.17 -16.08
N ARG A 77 -1.96 -17.42 -15.22
CA ARG A 77 -2.12 -17.55 -13.77
C ARG A 77 -1.70 -16.25 -13.08
N TYR A 78 -2.07 -16.08 -11.82
CA TYR A 78 -1.73 -14.89 -11.04
C TYR A 78 -1.17 -15.27 -9.68
N ASP A 79 -0.21 -14.48 -9.21
CA ASP A 79 0.25 -14.53 -7.83
C ASP A 79 -0.05 -13.19 -7.17
N ILE A 80 -0.53 -13.27 -5.93
CA ILE A 80 -0.89 -12.12 -5.11
C ILE A 80 0.00 -12.13 -3.89
N ARG A 81 0.41 -10.94 -3.46
CA ARG A 81 0.97 -10.74 -2.13
C ARG A 81 0.29 -9.61 -1.40
N TRP A 82 0.11 -9.73 -0.09
CA TRP A 82 -0.47 -8.68 0.74
C TRP A 82 0.16 -8.63 2.13
N ARG A 83 0.04 -7.47 2.77
CA ARG A 83 0.44 -7.25 4.17
C ARG A 83 -0.26 -6.04 4.76
N ARG A 84 -0.15 -5.88 6.08
CA ARG A 84 -0.55 -4.63 6.75
C ARG A 84 0.33 -3.48 6.28
N TYR A 85 -0.28 -2.34 6.00
CA TYR A 85 0.43 -1.16 5.48
C TYR A 85 1.40 -0.54 6.50
N ASP A 86 1.08 -0.66 7.78
CA ASP A 86 1.87 -0.12 8.89
C ASP A 86 2.96 -1.07 9.40
N SER A 87 3.13 -2.23 8.76
CA SER A 87 4.07 -3.25 9.20
C SER A 87 5.18 -3.50 8.18
N ALA A 88 6.39 -3.70 8.69
CA ALA A 88 7.52 -4.21 7.91
C ALA A 88 7.53 -5.74 7.80
N ASP A 89 6.44 -6.40 8.24
CA ASP A 89 6.29 -7.86 8.17
C ASP A 89 6.48 -8.43 6.75
N GLU A 90 6.80 -9.72 6.73
CA GLU A 90 6.89 -10.51 5.52
C GLU A 90 5.53 -10.57 4.79
N TRP A 91 5.58 -10.52 3.46
CA TRP A 91 4.40 -10.55 2.62
C TRP A 91 3.72 -11.93 2.69
N SER A 92 2.41 -11.95 2.97
CA SER A 92 1.61 -13.15 2.73
C SER A 92 1.42 -13.32 1.22
N THR A 93 1.57 -14.54 0.71
CA THR A 93 1.56 -14.82 -0.73
C THR A 93 0.63 -15.97 -1.08
N VAL A 94 -0.08 -15.84 -2.20
CA VAL A 94 -0.87 -16.92 -2.83
C VAL A 94 -0.47 -16.99 -4.30
N THR A 95 -0.21 -18.20 -4.79
CA THR A 95 0.29 -18.43 -6.15
C THR A 95 -0.64 -19.27 -7.01
N GLY A 96 -0.55 -19.13 -8.32
CA GLY A 96 -1.21 -20.03 -9.27
C GLY A 96 -2.72 -19.84 -9.41
N ILE A 97 -3.22 -18.64 -9.09
CA ILE A 97 -4.65 -18.31 -9.19
C ILE A 97 -5.05 -18.27 -10.67
N THR A 98 -6.10 -18.99 -11.06
CA THR A 98 -6.59 -19.05 -12.45
C THR A 98 -7.82 -18.15 -12.71
N SER A 99 -8.48 -17.70 -11.64
CA SER A 99 -9.57 -16.72 -11.70
C SER A 99 -9.05 -15.29 -11.82
N VAL A 100 -9.96 -14.35 -12.08
CA VAL A 100 -9.71 -12.90 -12.07
C VAL A 100 -10.12 -12.22 -10.75
N SER A 101 -10.31 -13.04 -9.72
CA SER A 101 -10.68 -12.60 -8.39
C SER A 101 -10.17 -13.57 -7.33
N TYR A 102 -9.86 -13.05 -6.15
CA TYR A 102 -9.46 -13.85 -4.99
C TYR A 102 -9.89 -13.17 -3.69
N THR A 103 -10.40 -13.96 -2.75
CA THR A 103 -10.83 -13.44 -1.44
C THR A 103 -9.78 -13.72 -0.39
N LEU A 104 -9.19 -12.65 0.13
CA LEU A 104 -8.36 -12.69 1.32
C LEU A 104 -9.23 -12.96 2.54
N THR A 105 -8.76 -13.78 3.48
CA THR A 105 -9.45 -14.12 4.73
C THR A 105 -8.55 -13.86 5.93
N ASN A 106 -9.11 -13.99 7.14
CA ASN A 106 -8.39 -13.80 8.41
C ASN A 106 -7.72 -12.42 8.55
N LEU A 107 -8.29 -11.40 7.92
CA LEU A 107 -7.82 -10.03 8.05
C LEU A 107 -8.30 -9.43 9.37
N THR A 108 -7.48 -8.60 9.98
CA THR A 108 -7.87 -7.79 11.13
C THR A 108 -8.85 -6.69 10.71
N PRO A 109 -9.97 -6.47 11.41
CA PRO A 109 -10.90 -5.36 11.15
C PRO A 109 -10.27 -3.98 11.32
N SER A 110 -10.88 -2.94 10.73
CA SER A 110 -10.40 -1.54 10.79
C SER A 110 -8.95 -1.32 10.38
N THR A 111 -8.34 -2.25 9.64
CA THR A 111 -6.89 -2.27 9.39
C THR A 111 -6.60 -1.94 7.93
N LEU A 112 -5.55 -1.14 7.69
CA LEU A 112 -5.09 -0.77 6.35
C LEU A 112 -4.12 -1.83 5.84
N TYR A 113 -4.40 -2.35 4.64
CA TYR A 113 -3.56 -3.31 3.94
C TYR A 113 -3.07 -2.73 2.63
N GLU A 114 -1.91 -3.21 2.20
CA GLU A 114 -1.45 -3.13 0.82
C GLU A 114 -1.39 -4.52 0.21
N TRP A 115 -1.67 -4.59 -1.08
CA TRP A 115 -1.53 -5.81 -1.86
C TRP A 115 -0.91 -5.49 -3.21
N GLN A 116 -0.34 -6.50 -3.84
CA GLN A 116 0.27 -6.45 -5.16
C GLN A 116 -0.04 -7.72 -5.94
N LEU A 117 -0.01 -7.62 -7.26
CA LEU A 117 -0.39 -8.67 -8.18
C LEU A 117 0.70 -8.86 -9.24
N GLN A 118 1.01 -10.10 -9.60
CA GLN A 118 1.79 -10.39 -10.81
C GLN A 118 1.06 -11.43 -11.67
N SER A 119 1.32 -11.39 -12.97
CA SER A 119 0.88 -12.41 -13.92
C SER A 119 1.96 -13.43 -14.18
N VAL A 120 1.54 -14.68 -14.32
CA VAL A 120 2.37 -15.86 -14.57
C VAL A 120 1.91 -16.45 -15.90
N CYS A 121 2.66 -16.15 -16.96
CA CYS A 121 2.39 -16.64 -18.31
C CYS A 121 2.82 -18.09 -18.46
N THR A 122 3.99 -18.40 -17.91
CA THR A 122 4.55 -19.74 -17.73
C THR A 122 5.37 -19.74 -16.44
N ASP A 123 5.81 -20.92 -15.99
CA ASP A 123 6.59 -21.02 -14.73
C ASP A 123 7.95 -20.30 -14.81
N SER A 124 8.44 -19.98 -16.01
CA SER A 124 9.67 -19.21 -16.24
C SER A 124 9.43 -17.79 -16.76
N GLN A 125 8.18 -17.39 -16.97
CA GLN A 125 7.82 -16.09 -17.54
C GLN A 125 6.74 -15.43 -16.67
N VAL A 126 7.20 -14.60 -15.74
CA VAL A 126 6.37 -13.81 -14.83
C VAL A 126 6.50 -12.32 -15.11
N SER A 127 5.46 -11.57 -14.79
CA SER A 127 5.51 -10.11 -14.77
C SER A 127 6.17 -9.63 -13.47
N GLY A 128 6.52 -8.34 -13.39
CA GLY A 128 6.75 -7.72 -12.08
C GLY A 128 5.48 -7.70 -11.22
N PHE A 129 5.62 -7.50 -9.92
CA PHE A 129 4.47 -7.14 -9.09
C PHE A 129 4.02 -5.72 -9.42
N ILE A 130 2.72 -5.56 -9.70
CA ILE A 130 2.06 -4.29 -9.98
C ILE A 130 1.03 -3.95 -8.90
N GLY A 131 0.70 -2.67 -8.85
CA GLY A 131 -0.40 -2.12 -8.07
C GLY A 131 -0.05 -2.03 -6.60
N ILE A 132 0.44 -0.88 -6.14
CA ILE A 132 0.30 -0.53 -4.72
C ILE A 132 -1.14 -0.07 -4.55
N ALA A 133 -2.06 -1.03 -4.50
CA ALA A 133 -3.45 -0.75 -4.19
C ALA A 133 -3.64 -0.98 -2.69
N THR A 134 -4.14 0.04 -2.00
CA THR A 134 -4.44 -0.05 -0.56
C THR A 134 -5.93 -0.22 -0.35
N PHE A 135 -6.32 -1.00 0.64
CA PHE A 135 -7.70 -1.09 1.10
C PHE A 135 -7.75 -1.14 2.62
N ARG A 136 -8.87 -0.72 3.19
CA ARG A 136 -9.12 -0.80 4.63
C ARG A 136 -10.27 -1.78 4.87
N THR A 137 -10.07 -2.77 5.74
CA THR A 137 -11.16 -3.65 6.20
C THR A 137 -12.21 -2.83 6.93
N LEU A 138 -13.46 -3.30 6.87
CA LEU A 138 -14.56 -2.61 7.53
C LEU A 138 -14.32 -2.54 9.04
N THR A 139 -14.86 -1.50 9.64
CA THR A 139 -14.92 -1.41 11.10
C THR A 139 -16.08 -2.27 11.59
N PRO A 140 -15.88 -3.11 12.62
CA PRO A 140 -16.97 -3.86 13.22
C PRO A 140 -18.08 -2.91 13.63
N ALA A 141 -19.27 -3.11 13.05
CA ALA A 141 -20.46 -2.40 13.48
C ALA A 141 -20.80 -2.89 14.88
N CYS A 142 -20.78 -1.98 15.87
CA CYS A 142 -21.32 -2.25 17.19
C CYS A 142 -22.84 -2.08 17.15
N SER A 143 -23.51 -2.98 16.41
CA SER A 143 -24.96 -2.94 16.21
C SER A 143 -25.76 -3.20 17.48
N SER A 144 -25.15 -3.85 18.48
CA SER A 144 -25.67 -3.95 19.84
C SER A 144 -24.54 -3.77 20.86
N MET A 145 -24.18 -2.52 21.13
CA MET A 145 -23.27 -2.22 22.22
C MET A 145 -24.01 -2.36 23.56
N TYR A 146 -23.37 -2.93 24.58
CA TYR A 146 -23.95 -2.95 25.92
C TYR A 146 -22.92 -2.66 27.00
N THR A 147 -23.39 -2.20 28.16
CA THR A 147 -22.54 -1.90 29.30
C THR A 147 -22.15 -3.19 30.03
N ILE A 148 -20.86 -3.41 30.27
CA ILE A 148 -20.35 -4.62 30.95
C ILE A 148 -20.12 -4.40 32.46
N LYS A 149 -20.04 -3.14 32.91
CA LYS A 149 -19.89 -2.75 34.31
C LYS A 149 -20.33 -1.29 34.50
N ASP A 150 -20.46 -0.86 35.76
CA ASP A 150 -20.69 0.54 36.09
C ASP A 150 -19.50 1.42 35.69
N GLY A 151 -19.76 2.68 35.32
CA GLY A 151 -18.70 3.67 35.14
C GLY A 151 -19.07 4.88 34.28
N LEU A 152 -18.07 5.53 33.69
CA LEU A 152 -18.26 6.75 32.91
C LEU A 152 -18.62 6.43 31.47
N TRP A 153 -19.55 7.18 30.87
CA TRP A 153 -19.93 7.04 29.46
C TRP A 153 -18.71 7.12 28.53
N SER A 154 -17.76 7.99 28.87
CA SER A 154 -16.54 8.22 28.10
C SER A 154 -15.44 7.16 28.28
N ASP A 155 -15.64 6.16 29.14
CA ASP A 155 -14.68 5.07 29.34
C ASP A 155 -14.96 3.91 28.37
N PRO A 156 -14.08 3.63 27.39
CA PRO A 156 -14.22 2.48 26.51
C PRO A 156 -14.39 1.14 27.23
N ALA A 157 -13.79 1.00 28.43
CA ALA A 157 -13.75 -0.25 29.17
C ALA A 157 -15.09 -0.62 29.82
N ILE A 158 -16.09 0.28 29.85
CA ILE A 158 -17.44 -0.07 30.33
C ILE A 158 -18.34 -0.60 29.21
N TRP A 159 -17.90 -0.55 27.95
CA TRP A 159 -18.67 -0.93 26.77
C TRP A 159 -18.18 -2.25 26.16
N SER A 160 -19.10 -3.10 25.73
CA SER A 160 -18.79 -4.42 25.14
C SER A 160 -17.89 -4.37 23.92
N CYS A 161 -17.85 -3.24 23.22
CA CYS A 161 -17.00 -3.02 22.05
C CYS A 161 -15.65 -2.36 22.35
N LEU A 162 -15.29 -2.14 23.63
CA LEU A 162 -14.05 -1.45 24.02
C LEU A 162 -13.88 -0.08 23.33
N ARG A 163 -15.00 0.61 23.10
CA ARG A 163 -15.08 1.97 22.56
C ARG A 163 -16.34 2.66 23.07
N VAL A 164 -16.36 3.98 23.05
CA VAL A 164 -17.54 4.78 23.40
C VAL A 164 -18.56 4.72 22.23
N PRO A 165 -19.88 4.65 22.51
CA PRO A 165 -20.88 4.60 21.46
C PRO A 165 -20.91 5.88 20.61
N ALA A 166 -21.06 5.69 19.30
CA ALA A 166 -21.18 6.75 18.31
C ALA A 166 -22.65 7.07 17.97
N LYS A 167 -22.82 8.16 17.23
CA LYS A 167 -24.12 8.57 16.68
C LYS A 167 -24.72 7.44 15.82
N GLY A 168 -26.02 7.16 16.00
CA GLY A 168 -26.74 6.13 15.24
C GLY A 168 -26.61 4.70 15.78
N GLU A 169 -25.75 4.45 16.78
CA GLU A 169 -25.59 3.10 17.35
C GLU A 169 -26.69 2.76 18.37
N LYS A 170 -27.14 1.50 18.39
CA LYS A 170 -28.04 0.99 19.43
C LYS A 170 -27.22 0.54 20.64
N VAL A 171 -27.60 1.05 21.81
CA VAL A 171 -26.88 0.85 23.07
C VAL A 171 -27.84 0.28 24.12
N THR A 172 -27.45 -0.83 24.73
CA THR A 172 -28.16 -1.46 25.85
C THR A 172 -27.45 -1.17 27.17
N VAL A 173 -28.13 -0.50 28.09
CA VAL A 173 -27.60 -0.09 29.39
C VAL A 173 -28.09 -1.08 30.45
N ASN A 174 -27.23 -2.05 30.77
CA ASN A 174 -27.42 -3.05 31.83
C ASN A 174 -26.90 -2.56 33.19
N HIS A 175 -25.96 -1.61 33.18
CA HIS A 175 -25.26 -1.08 34.35
C HIS A 175 -25.46 0.43 34.49
N THR A 176 -25.05 1.01 35.61
CA THR A 176 -25.09 2.45 35.83
C THR A 176 -23.98 3.14 35.04
N VAL A 177 -24.36 4.04 34.13
CA VAL A 177 -23.42 4.84 33.34
C VAL A 177 -23.58 6.30 33.64
N THR A 178 -22.49 7.00 33.95
CA THR A 178 -22.50 8.43 34.22
C THR A 178 -21.89 9.20 33.05
N ILE A 179 -22.63 10.13 32.47
CA ILE A 179 -22.09 11.07 31.49
C ILE A 179 -21.32 12.16 32.25
N PRO A 180 -20.00 12.32 32.01
CA PRO A 180 -19.18 13.29 32.73
C PRO A 180 -19.56 14.75 32.42
N PRO A 181 -19.13 15.71 33.25
CA PRO A 181 -19.41 17.13 33.03
C PRO A 181 -18.87 17.61 31.69
N LEU A 182 -19.61 18.51 31.03
CA LEU A 182 -19.19 19.18 29.79
C LEU A 182 -19.00 18.26 28.57
N ILE A 183 -19.37 16.98 28.65
CA ILE A 183 -19.33 16.04 27.53
C ILE A 183 -20.75 15.70 27.09
N ALA A 184 -20.93 15.52 25.78
CA ALA A 184 -22.14 14.94 25.22
C ALA A 184 -21.92 13.45 24.97
N GLY A 185 -22.68 12.58 25.66
CA GLY A 185 -22.81 11.18 25.23
C GLY A 185 -23.53 11.11 23.88
N THR A 186 -23.20 10.12 23.05
CA THR A 186 -23.83 9.94 21.73
C THR A 186 -24.35 8.51 21.56
N ALA A 187 -25.57 8.39 21.05
CA ALA A 187 -26.17 7.11 20.65
C ALA A 187 -27.24 7.35 19.57
N GLY A 188 -27.66 6.30 18.87
CA GLY A 188 -28.86 6.32 18.02
C GLY A 188 -30.10 5.88 18.78
N ASN A 189 -30.00 4.73 19.46
CA ASN A 189 -31.08 4.17 20.27
C ASN A 189 -30.56 3.70 21.62
N ILE A 190 -31.31 3.93 22.69
CA ILE A 190 -30.93 3.50 24.04
C ILE A 190 -32.01 2.59 24.59
N VAL A 191 -31.58 1.40 25.02
CA VAL A 191 -32.41 0.42 25.71
C VAL A 191 -31.90 0.30 27.14
N LEU A 192 -32.73 0.65 28.13
CA LEU A 192 -32.40 0.40 29.53
C LEU A 192 -32.83 -1.03 29.89
N ALA A 193 -31.89 -1.87 30.30
CA ALA A 193 -32.11 -3.28 30.62
C ALA A 193 -31.54 -3.61 32.02
N GLY A 194 -31.99 -2.83 33.01
CA GLY A 194 -31.58 -2.94 34.41
C GLY A 194 -30.60 -1.84 34.87
N GLY A 195 -29.94 -1.17 33.93
CA GLY A 195 -29.07 -0.03 34.20
C GLY A 195 -29.78 1.33 34.15
N LYS A 196 -29.03 2.38 34.45
CA LYS A 196 -29.51 3.78 34.40
C LYS A 196 -28.41 4.71 33.89
N ILE A 197 -28.82 5.80 33.27
CA ILE A 197 -27.90 6.85 32.83
C ILE A 197 -27.98 8.01 33.82
N LEU A 198 -26.85 8.40 34.39
CA LEU A 198 -26.70 9.56 35.26
C LEU A 198 -26.04 10.71 34.47
N PHE A 199 -26.46 11.93 34.75
CA PHE A 199 -25.96 13.14 34.09
C PHE A 199 -25.24 14.01 35.10
N SER A 200 -23.98 14.35 34.81
CA SER A 200 -23.24 15.35 35.59
C SER A 200 -23.62 16.77 35.16
N GLN A 201 -23.06 17.79 35.82
CA GLN A 201 -23.33 19.19 35.49
C GLN A 201 -23.08 19.49 34.00
N ALA A 202 -24.07 20.09 33.33
CA ALA A 202 -24.05 20.42 31.91
C ALA A 202 -23.77 19.22 30.96
N ALA A 203 -23.91 17.98 31.45
CA ALA A 203 -23.85 16.80 30.61
C ALA A 203 -25.08 16.73 29.70
N THR A 204 -24.88 16.27 28.47
CA THR A 204 -25.99 16.06 27.53
C THR A 204 -25.88 14.68 26.89
N LEU A 205 -27.00 14.19 26.37
CA LEU A 205 -27.06 12.95 25.61
C LEU A 205 -27.69 13.26 24.26
N ARG A 206 -26.91 13.10 23.21
CA ARG A 206 -27.31 13.39 21.84
C ARG A 206 -27.77 12.10 21.18
N LEU A 207 -29.09 11.99 21.05
CA LEU A 207 -29.74 10.96 20.25
C LEU A 207 -29.90 11.48 18.84
N ASN A 208 -29.40 10.76 17.84
CA ASN A 208 -29.78 11.00 16.45
C ASN A 208 -30.05 9.64 15.78
N PRO A 209 -31.27 9.41 15.26
CA PRO A 209 -31.57 8.25 14.44
C PRO A 209 -30.79 8.25 13.13
#